data_AF-A0A6I3H867-F1
#
_entry.id   AF-A0A6I3H867-F1
#
_cell.length_a   1.000
_cell.length_b   1.000
_cell.length_c   1.000
_cell.angle_alpha   90.00
_cell.angle_beta   90.00
_cell.angle_gamma   90.00
#
_symmetry.space_group_name_H-M   'P 1'
#
loop_
_entity.id
_entity.type
_entity.pdbx_description
1 polymer ?
#
loop_
_entity_poly.entity_id
_entity_poly.type
_entity_poly.pdbx_seq_one_letter_code
_entity_poly.pdbx_strand_id
1 'polypeptide(L)'
;MNRAWRVPILLLLPVLLVCAVVIQNRSASTSNSSVRLNGMVPAASPEGALSSTWYCAAGSATGVTAGDTAGFAEQSVIVSNATSEASTGAVSVFTEKGDATVKAVKVEAHSQTTVRVSDIVKAPWASALVEMSGGAITVVHELRGPTGRSISACASSPSAQWYFPSGTTRAGSRNLVALFNPFPGEATVDFAFDTEDGARTPQQLQGMVVPGGRVVVVDVGAIVTLRERVSTTVTVRIGRLIAEQIQTSDGRANSEQGLTAVLGATSTSPIWTFPVATAASTSAREIVSILNTGDSDTEVQVEVQLDDPATNGSVEPFVVQVASRRSAQIDLGSDPRIPKSVGRWLIVRSTDGAQIVAERSVGATRTATGGGLSFTMGVPLAATHWLGTIATTTEVSSSLVSVANPSATETATVTISTHSKGSVLDLSTAKVVRIAPGQRLVVNLASATTGKSDASFEIKADQPVVVGQWIAL
;
A
#
# COMPACT_ATOMS: atom_id res chain seq x y z
N MET A 1 40.34 -67.78 29.47
CA MET A 1 38.99 -67.43 29.00
C MET A 1 38.53 -66.19 29.74
N ASN A 2 38.81 -64.98 29.22
CA ASN A 2 38.36 -63.74 29.86
C ASN A 2 37.12 -63.21 29.13
N ARG A 3 35.96 -63.41 29.76
CA ARG A 3 34.73 -62.64 29.51
C ARG A 3 35.01 -61.21 29.98
N ALA A 4 35.21 -60.28 29.06
CA ALA A 4 35.20 -58.87 29.37
C ALA A 4 34.45 -58.10 28.28
N TRP A 5 33.54 -57.22 28.74
CA TRP A 5 32.98 -56.08 28.01
C TRP A 5 32.14 -56.35 26.76
N ARG A 6 30.86 -56.71 26.98
CA ARG A 6 29.78 -56.37 26.02
C ARG A 6 28.59 -55.64 26.66
N VAL A 7 28.56 -55.53 28.00
CA VAL A 7 27.46 -54.89 28.74
C VAL A 7 27.48 -53.34 28.68
N PRO A 8 28.64 -52.63 28.63
CA PRO A 8 28.60 -51.15 28.61
C PRO A 8 28.01 -50.58 27.30
N ILE A 9 28.23 -51.26 26.17
CA ILE A 9 27.85 -50.75 24.84
C ILE A 9 26.35 -50.82 24.60
N LEU A 10 25.67 -51.86 25.13
CA LEU A 10 24.22 -52.05 24.97
C LEU A 10 23.39 -51.02 25.75
N LEU A 11 23.93 -50.41 26.81
CA LEU A 11 23.28 -49.34 27.56
C LEU A 11 23.62 -47.93 27.03
N LEU A 12 24.81 -47.74 26.44
CA LEU A 12 25.23 -46.47 25.87
C LEU A 12 24.49 -46.11 24.57
N LEU A 13 24.17 -47.09 23.75
CA LEU A 13 23.49 -46.90 22.46
C LEU A 13 22.09 -46.28 22.57
N PRO A 14 21.18 -46.73 23.45
CA PRO A 14 19.89 -46.09 23.63
C PRO A 14 20.03 -44.68 24.23
N VAL A 15 20.99 -44.45 25.12
CA VAL A 15 21.25 -43.11 25.68
C VAL A 15 21.75 -42.14 24.61
N LEU A 16 22.67 -42.59 23.75
CA LEU A 16 23.14 -41.80 22.61
C LEU A 16 22.03 -41.52 21.59
N LEU A 17 21.14 -42.48 21.33
CA LEU A 17 19.97 -42.28 20.47
C LEU A 17 18.97 -41.28 21.08
N VAL A 18 18.70 -41.36 22.38
CA VAL A 18 17.84 -40.40 23.07
C VAL A 18 18.48 -39.01 23.08
N CYS A 19 19.78 -38.91 23.37
CA CYS A 19 20.51 -37.65 23.27
C CYS A 19 20.52 -37.09 21.85
N ALA A 20 20.69 -37.93 20.82
CA ALA A 20 20.63 -37.51 19.43
C ALA A 20 19.23 -36.99 19.06
N VAL A 21 18.16 -37.67 19.48
CA VAL A 21 16.77 -37.20 19.25
C VAL A 21 16.47 -35.91 20.01
N VAL A 22 16.94 -35.76 21.25
CA VAL A 22 16.77 -34.53 22.03
C VAL A 22 17.56 -33.38 21.43
N ILE A 23 18.79 -33.62 20.94
CA ILE A 23 19.59 -32.62 20.24
C ILE A 23 18.94 -32.29 18.89
N GLN A 24 18.45 -33.26 18.13
CA GLN A 24 17.79 -33.03 16.85
C GLN A 24 16.46 -32.26 17.01
N ASN A 25 15.70 -32.51 18.09
CA ASN A 25 14.52 -31.72 18.44
C ASN A 25 14.85 -30.32 18.97
N ARG A 26 16.02 -30.12 19.59
CA ARG A 26 16.52 -28.78 19.99
C ARG A 26 17.19 -28.03 18.85
N SER A 27 17.73 -28.75 17.87
CA SER A 27 18.39 -28.26 16.66
C SER A 27 17.47 -28.27 15.44
N ALA A 28 16.17 -28.51 15.63
CA ALA A 28 15.15 -27.91 14.78
C ALA A 28 15.23 -26.40 14.99
N SER A 29 16.30 -25.79 14.47
CA SER A 29 16.31 -24.40 14.11
C SER A 29 15.10 -24.23 13.23
N THR A 30 14.05 -23.63 13.79
CA THR A 30 13.05 -22.94 13.01
C THR A 30 13.86 -22.12 12.01
N SER A 31 13.89 -22.58 10.76
CA SER A 31 14.22 -21.73 9.64
C SER A 31 13.13 -20.68 9.66
N ASN A 32 13.32 -19.65 10.48
CA ASN A 32 12.55 -18.43 10.44
C ASN A 32 12.87 -17.85 9.07
N SER A 33 12.10 -18.24 8.06
CA SER A 33 12.00 -17.51 6.82
C SER A 33 11.63 -16.09 7.23
N SER A 34 12.63 -15.22 7.36
CA SER A 34 12.43 -13.86 7.83
C SER A 34 11.58 -13.18 6.77
N VAL A 35 10.28 -13.03 7.05
CA VAL A 35 9.36 -12.32 6.16
C VAL A 35 9.90 -10.91 6.00
N ARG A 36 10.22 -10.53 4.77
CA ARG A 36 10.70 -9.18 4.44
C ARG A 36 9.49 -8.26 4.33
N LEU A 37 8.99 -7.80 5.48
CA LEU A 37 7.80 -6.96 5.59
C LEU A 37 7.83 -5.74 4.66
N ASN A 38 9.00 -5.11 4.52
CA ASN A 38 9.20 -3.95 3.65
C ASN A 38 9.08 -4.23 2.14
N GLY A 39 9.06 -5.51 1.74
CA GLY A 39 8.76 -5.98 0.39
C GLY A 39 7.32 -6.47 0.20
N MET A 40 6.48 -6.33 1.24
CA MET A 40 5.04 -6.67 1.19
C MET A 40 4.17 -5.43 1.31
N VAL A 41 4.55 -4.55 2.22
CA VAL A 41 3.90 -3.25 2.44
C VAL A 41 4.98 -2.21 2.78
N PRO A 42 4.70 -0.92 2.59
CA PRO A 42 5.52 0.13 3.17
C PRO A 42 5.61 -0.04 4.69
N ALA A 43 6.81 -0.26 5.22
CA ALA A 43 7.04 -0.58 6.62
C ALA A 43 8.09 0.35 7.21
N ALA A 44 7.78 0.94 8.37
CA ALA A 44 8.76 1.68 9.15
C ALA A 44 9.83 0.75 9.70
N SER A 45 11.07 1.23 9.74
CA SER A 45 12.14 0.57 10.48
C SER A 45 11.76 0.53 11.97
N PRO A 46 12.13 -0.53 12.73
CA PRO A 46 11.90 -0.58 14.18
C PRO A 46 12.53 0.62 14.89
N GLU A 47 11.94 1.07 16.00
CA GLU A 47 12.38 2.28 16.74
C GLU A 47 13.90 2.33 17.00
N GLY A 48 14.53 1.20 17.35
CA GLY A 48 15.97 1.10 17.58
C GLY A 48 16.86 1.05 16.33
N ALA A 49 16.31 1.21 15.13
CA ALA A 49 17.09 1.27 13.90
C ALA A 49 17.94 2.55 13.85
N LEU A 50 19.12 2.47 13.23
CA LEU A 50 20.02 3.63 13.09
C LEU A 50 19.52 4.65 12.07
N SER A 51 18.75 4.20 11.08
CA SER A 51 18.26 5.03 9.99
C SER A 51 16.97 4.48 9.37
N SER A 52 16.22 5.36 8.72
CA SER A 52 15.05 5.04 7.93
C SER A 52 15.16 5.68 6.55
N THR A 53 14.82 4.92 5.50
CA THR A 53 14.89 5.38 4.11
C THR A 53 13.57 5.14 3.41
N TRP A 54 13.06 6.16 2.72
CA TRP A 54 11.78 6.13 2.02
C TRP A 54 11.87 6.77 0.64
N TYR A 55 11.07 6.29 -0.30
CA TYR A 55 11.11 6.68 -1.72
C TYR A 55 9.71 7.03 -2.22
N CYS A 56 9.46 8.29 -2.55
CA CYS A 56 8.22 8.75 -3.16
C CYS A 56 8.48 8.94 -4.65
N ALA A 57 7.94 8.07 -5.51
CA ALA A 57 8.39 7.96 -6.90
C ALA A 57 7.70 8.94 -7.86
N ALA A 58 6.50 9.40 -7.56
CA ALA A 58 5.70 10.14 -8.51
C ALA A 58 5.27 11.51 -7.99
N GLY A 59 5.16 12.46 -8.92
CA GLY A 59 4.74 13.83 -8.65
C GLY A 59 5.40 14.85 -9.59
N SER A 60 4.86 16.05 -9.59
CA SER A 60 5.41 17.23 -10.25
C SER A 60 5.89 18.24 -9.21
N ALA A 61 6.76 19.15 -9.62
CA ALA A 61 7.32 20.17 -8.76
C ALA A 61 7.19 21.56 -9.40
N THR A 62 6.00 21.88 -9.94
CA THR A 62 5.79 23.16 -10.63
C THR A 62 5.47 24.29 -9.65
N GLY A 63 4.91 23.98 -8.49
CA GLY A 63 4.42 24.95 -7.53
C GLY A 63 3.01 25.47 -7.84
N VAL A 64 2.35 24.92 -8.86
CA VAL A 64 1.00 25.34 -9.27
C VAL A 64 0.10 24.11 -9.35
N THR A 65 -1.04 24.16 -8.66
CA THR A 65 -1.97 23.03 -8.49
C THR A 65 -3.26 23.17 -9.30
N ALA A 66 -3.51 24.34 -9.91
CA ALA A 66 -4.71 24.65 -10.68
C ALA A 66 -4.42 25.64 -11.81
N GLY A 67 -5.27 25.64 -12.85
CA GLY A 67 -5.11 26.46 -14.05
C GLY A 67 -4.15 25.87 -15.09
N ASP A 68 -3.95 26.60 -16.20
CA ASP A 68 -3.23 26.09 -17.39
C ASP A 68 -1.73 25.84 -17.17
N THR A 69 -1.16 26.45 -16.13
CA THR A 69 0.25 26.29 -15.76
C THR A 69 0.45 25.27 -14.64
N ALA A 70 -0.61 24.56 -14.22
CA ALA A 70 -0.51 23.53 -13.22
C ALA A 70 0.38 22.38 -13.70
N GLY A 71 1.16 21.83 -12.77
CA GLY A 71 1.80 20.54 -13.01
C GLY A 71 0.76 19.42 -13.08
N PHE A 72 1.19 18.23 -13.46
CA PHE A 72 0.28 17.08 -13.48
C PHE A 72 -0.30 16.79 -12.09
N ALA A 73 0.58 16.78 -11.07
CA ALA A 73 0.19 16.67 -9.68
C ALA A 73 1.33 17.17 -8.77
N GLU A 74 1.20 18.34 -8.17
CA GLU A 74 2.21 18.94 -7.28
C GLU A 74 2.46 18.04 -6.07
N GLN A 75 3.72 17.76 -5.78
CA GLN A 75 4.12 16.84 -4.72
C GLN A 75 4.52 17.57 -3.43
N SER A 76 4.00 17.07 -2.30
CA SER A 76 4.46 17.40 -0.96
C SER A 76 4.76 16.12 -0.19
N VAL A 77 5.96 16.00 0.36
CA VAL A 77 6.41 14.85 1.16
C VAL A 77 6.10 15.12 2.62
N ILE A 78 5.44 14.18 3.30
CA ILE A 78 5.04 14.31 4.71
C ILE A 78 5.80 13.24 5.49
N VAL A 79 6.68 13.67 6.38
CA VAL A 79 7.52 12.81 7.23
C VAL A 79 6.96 12.84 8.64
N SER A 80 6.65 11.68 9.21
CA SER A 80 6.13 11.53 10.57
C SER A 80 7.13 10.83 11.48
N ASN A 81 7.29 11.34 12.69
CA ASN A 81 8.12 10.75 13.72
C ASN A 81 7.26 10.29 14.89
N ALA A 82 7.18 8.97 15.10
CA ALA A 82 6.42 8.40 16.20
C ALA A 82 7.23 8.31 17.51
N THR A 83 8.53 8.61 17.50
CA THR A 83 9.42 8.48 18.67
C THR A 83 9.35 9.70 19.61
N SER A 84 9.88 9.52 20.81
CA SER A 84 10.01 10.56 21.84
C SER A 84 11.23 11.47 21.65
N GLU A 85 12.07 11.21 20.65
CA GLU A 85 13.25 12.01 20.31
C GLU A 85 13.08 12.68 18.95
N ALA A 86 13.71 13.84 18.74
CA ALA A 86 13.71 14.46 17.42
C ALA A 86 14.59 13.67 16.44
N SER A 87 14.11 13.51 15.20
CA SER A 87 14.84 12.87 14.11
C SER A 87 15.34 13.92 13.11
N THR A 88 16.56 13.74 12.61
CA THR A 88 17.19 14.63 11.62
C THR A 88 17.55 13.85 10.37
N GLY A 89 17.57 14.52 9.22
CA GLY A 89 17.80 13.86 7.96
C GLY A 89 17.74 14.80 6.77
N ALA A 90 17.45 14.22 5.61
CA ALA A 90 17.37 14.97 4.36
C ALA A 90 16.30 14.41 3.43
N VAL A 91 15.77 15.31 2.59
CA VAL A 91 14.96 15.00 1.42
C VAL A 91 15.77 15.35 0.18
N SER A 92 16.14 14.32 -0.59
CA SER A 92 16.86 14.43 -1.86
C SER A 92 15.85 14.31 -3.00
N VAL A 93 15.74 15.35 -3.83
CA VAL A 93 14.79 15.40 -4.94
C VAL A 93 15.48 15.12 -6.25
N PHE A 94 14.97 14.15 -7.01
CA PHE A 94 15.47 13.72 -8.30
C PHE A 94 14.49 14.13 -9.40
N THR A 95 15.01 14.56 -10.55
CA THR A 95 14.22 14.95 -11.72
C THR A 95 14.63 14.11 -12.92
N GLU A 96 13.96 14.30 -14.06
CA GLU A 96 14.32 13.63 -15.33
C GLU A 96 15.73 14.02 -15.84
N LYS A 97 16.36 15.06 -15.26
CA LYS A 97 17.67 15.57 -15.67
C LYS A 97 18.85 14.88 -14.99
N GLY A 98 18.66 14.28 -13.81
CA GLY A 98 19.68 13.45 -13.14
C GLY A 98 20.38 14.05 -11.91
N ASP A 99 20.42 15.36 -11.77
CA ASP A 99 21.04 15.99 -10.60
C ASP A 99 20.04 16.08 -9.45
N ALA A 100 20.40 15.48 -8.31
CA ALA A 100 19.60 15.53 -7.11
C ALA A 100 19.86 16.80 -6.30
N THR A 101 18.81 17.45 -5.84
CA THR A 101 18.92 18.59 -4.92
C THR A 101 18.47 18.16 -3.53
N VAL A 102 19.27 18.50 -2.51
CA VAL A 102 19.07 18.03 -1.14
C VAL A 102 18.57 19.16 -0.25
N LYS A 103 17.56 18.87 0.58
CA LYS A 103 17.07 19.75 1.65
C LYS A 103 17.16 19.03 2.99
N ALA A 104 17.86 19.63 3.96
CA ALA A 104 17.90 19.13 5.33
C ALA A 104 16.50 19.24 5.98
N VAL A 105 16.14 18.24 6.78
CA VAL A 105 14.86 18.16 7.50
C VAL A 105 15.11 17.73 8.95
N LYS A 106 14.33 18.31 9.86
CA LYS A 106 14.21 17.88 11.24
C LYS A 106 12.73 17.65 11.54
N VAL A 107 12.41 16.53 12.17
CA VAL A 107 11.07 16.22 12.65
C VAL A 107 11.14 16.05 14.16
N GLU A 108 10.47 16.93 14.89
CA GLU A 108 10.43 16.84 16.35
C GLU A 108 9.77 15.53 16.81
N ALA A 109 9.98 15.17 18.08
CA ALA A 109 9.31 14.03 18.71
C ALA A 109 7.79 14.09 18.50
N HIS A 110 7.15 12.95 18.25
CA HIS A 110 5.70 12.83 18.10
C HIS A 110 5.05 13.93 17.22
N SER A 111 5.67 14.23 16.08
CA SER A 111 5.23 15.31 15.18
C SER A 111 5.50 14.95 13.71
N GLN A 112 5.19 15.88 12.83
CA GLN A 112 5.34 15.75 11.39
C GLN A 112 5.97 16.99 10.78
N THR A 113 6.56 16.82 9.61
CA THR A 113 7.00 17.93 8.77
C THR A 113 6.61 17.66 7.32
N THR A 114 6.09 18.69 6.67
CA THR A 114 5.75 18.67 5.25
C THR A 114 6.77 19.44 4.46
N VAL A 115 7.29 18.81 3.40
CA VAL A 115 8.25 19.40 2.47
C VAL A 115 7.61 19.45 1.10
N ARG A 116 7.29 20.66 0.64
CA ARG A 116 6.85 20.87 -0.74
C ARG A 116 8.03 20.70 -1.68
N VAL A 117 7.91 19.79 -2.64
CA VAL A 117 9.02 19.45 -3.55
C VAL A 117 9.40 20.64 -4.43
N SER A 118 8.40 21.45 -4.82
CA SER A 118 8.64 22.64 -5.64
C SER A 118 9.33 23.81 -4.93
N ASP A 119 9.53 23.72 -3.61
CA ASP A 119 10.40 24.65 -2.87
C ASP A 119 11.89 24.28 -2.99
N ILE A 120 12.20 23.09 -3.50
CA ILE A 120 13.56 22.56 -3.68
C ILE A 120 13.99 22.66 -5.15
N VAL A 121 13.14 22.20 -6.08
CA VAL A 121 13.40 22.21 -7.53
C VAL A 121 12.15 22.59 -8.30
N LYS A 122 12.30 23.11 -9.53
CA LYS A 122 11.18 23.25 -10.47
C LYS A 122 11.32 22.27 -11.62
N ALA A 123 10.38 21.34 -11.75
CA ALA A 123 10.40 20.32 -12.79
C ALA A 123 8.98 19.80 -13.12
N PRO A 124 8.74 19.34 -14.37
CA PRO A 124 7.50 18.66 -14.74
C PRO A 124 7.29 17.38 -13.92
N TRP A 125 8.37 16.66 -13.63
CA TRP A 125 8.39 15.44 -12.84
C TRP A 125 9.51 15.47 -11.82
N ALA A 126 9.20 15.00 -10.62
CA ALA A 126 10.14 14.87 -9.52
C ALA A 126 9.81 13.63 -8.67
N SER A 127 10.85 13.05 -8.08
CA SER A 127 10.75 12.01 -7.05
C SER A 127 11.55 12.45 -5.84
N ALA A 128 11.22 11.90 -4.66
CA ALA A 128 11.91 12.23 -3.42
C ALA A 128 12.43 10.98 -2.72
N LEU A 129 13.69 11.05 -2.28
CA LEU A 129 14.31 10.12 -1.34
C LEU A 129 14.37 10.81 0.02
N VAL A 130 13.81 10.19 1.04
CA VAL A 130 13.87 10.67 2.42
C VAL A 130 14.79 9.75 3.21
N GLU A 131 15.80 10.31 3.85
CA GLU A 131 16.72 9.60 4.73
C GLU A 131 16.71 10.28 6.10
N MET A 132 16.33 9.53 7.14
CA MET A 132 16.20 10.03 8.51
C MET A 132 17.06 9.20 9.46
N SER A 133 17.59 9.84 10.51
CA SER A 133 18.20 9.16 11.65
C SER A 133 17.14 8.45 12.49
N GLY A 134 17.39 7.23 12.94
CA GLY A 134 16.45 6.49 13.79
C GLY A 134 15.40 5.69 13.02
N GLY A 135 14.59 4.94 13.77
CA GLY A 135 13.41 4.20 13.30
C GLY A 135 12.08 4.87 13.59
N ALA A 136 10.99 4.11 13.43
CA ALA A 136 9.61 4.56 13.66
C ALA A 136 9.23 5.86 12.93
N ILE A 137 9.84 6.06 11.75
CA ILE A 137 9.52 7.11 10.80
C ILE A 137 8.61 6.54 9.72
N THR A 138 7.51 7.23 9.41
CA THR A 138 6.67 6.93 8.24
C THR A 138 6.66 8.10 7.27
N VAL A 139 6.60 7.79 5.98
CA VAL A 139 6.59 8.81 4.91
C VAL A 139 5.47 8.51 3.92
N VAL A 140 4.66 9.54 3.68
CA VAL A 140 3.67 9.58 2.61
C VAL A 140 3.93 10.80 1.75
N HIS A 141 3.33 10.86 0.57
CA HIS A 141 3.27 12.08 -0.21
C HIS A 141 1.82 12.48 -0.50
N GLU A 142 1.55 13.77 -0.53
CA GLU A 142 0.33 14.33 -1.12
C GLU A 142 0.66 14.78 -2.54
N LEU A 143 -0.19 14.36 -3.48
CA LEU A 143 -0.22 14.81 -4.84
C LEU A 143 -1.47 15.65 -5.07
N ARG A 144 -1.30 16.89 -5.54
CA ARG A 144 -2.41 17.83 -5.79
C ARG A 144 -2.35 18.36 -7.22
N GLY A 145 -3.40 18.12 -7.99
CA GLY A 145 -3.49 18.56 -9.38
C GLY A 145 -4.87 19.09 -9.76
N PRO A 146 -5.07 19.49 -11.03
CA PRO A 146 -6.31 20.11 -11.47
C PRO A 146 -7.57 19.23 -11.32
N THR A 147 -7.41 17.90 -11.37
CA THR A 147 -8.54 16.96 -11.27
C THR A 147 -8.79 16.46 -9.85
N GLY A 148 -7.98 16.88 -8.87
CA GLY A 148 -8.16 16.49 -7.47
C GLY A 148 -6.84 16.32 -6.73
N ARG A 149 -6.87 15.47 -5.70
CA ARG A 149 -5.73 15.20 -4.84
C ARG A 149 -5.73 13.75 -4.38
N SER A 150 -4.54 13.24 -4.09
CA SER A 150 -4.34 11.88 -3.60
C SER A 150 -3.21 11.84 -2.59
N ILE A 151 -3.28 10.91 -1.65
CA ILE A 151 -2.22 10.64 -0.67
C ILE A 151 -1.82 9.18 -0.85
N SER A 152 -0.52 8.93 -1.02
CA SER A 152 0.02 7.58 -1.16
C SER A 152 1.18 7.35 -0.20
N ALA A 153 1.32 6.12 0.28
CA ALA A 153 2.49 5.73 1.05
C ALA A 153 3.72 5.66 0.14
N CYS A 154 4.83 6.24 0.58
CA CYS A 154 6.09 6.11 -0.14
C CYS A 154 6.68 4.71 0.10
N ALA A 155 7.49 4.20 -0.83
CA ALA A 155 8.11 2.90 -0.65
C ALA A 155 9.15 2.93 0.47
N SER A 156 9.24 1.85 1.25
CA SER A 156 10.30 1.63 2.26
C SER A 156 11.45 0.76 1.72
N SER A 157 11.30 0.22 0.52
CA SER A 157 12.35 -0.53 -0.18
C SER A 157 12.16 -0.47 -1.70
N PRO A 158 13.24 -0.50 -2.49
CA PRO A 158 13.18 -0.70 -3.93
C PRO A 158 12.83 -2.16 -4.26
N SER A 159 12.27 -2.41 -5.44
CA SER A 159 11.90 -3.76 -5.91
C SER A 159 12.28 -3.99 -7.37
N ALA A 160 12.37 -5.27 -7.72
CA ALA A 160 12.50 -5.73 -9.10
C ALA A 160 11.15 -6.09 -9.74
N GLN A 161 10.06 -6.08 -8.98
CA GLN A 161 8.70 -6.37 -9.45
C GLN A 161 7.74 -5.32 -8.91
N TRP A 162 6.83 -4.87 -9.78
CA TRP A 162 5.78 -3.90 -9.44
C TRP A 162 4.48 -4.26 -10.18
N TYR A 163 3.38 -4.34 -9.44
CA TYR A 163 2.07 -4.71 -9.96
C TYR A 163 1.03 -3.62 -9.67
N PHE A 164 0.25 -3.29 -10.70
CA PHE A 164 -0.85 -2.33 -10.64
C PHE A 164 -2.10 -2.99 -11.27
N PRO A 165 -2.97 -3.62 -10.46
CA PRO A 165 -4.13 -4.32 -10.99
C PRO A 165 -5.18 -3.40 -11.63
N SER A 166 -5.33 -2.15 -11.19
CA SER A 166 -6.29 -1.21 -11.79
C SER A 166 -5.62 -0.17 -12.68
N GLY A 167 -6.45 0.42 -13.54
CA GLY A 167 -6.05 1.45 -14.47
C GLY A 167 -7.03 1.55 -15.63
N THR A 168 -7.10 2.71 -16.26
CA THR A 168 -7.91 2.95 -17.47
C THR A 168 -7.20 3.92 -18.40
N THR A 169 -7.41 3.80 -19.70
CA THR A 169 -6.87 4.72 -20.72
C THR A 169 -7.95 5.29 -21.63
N ARG A 170 -9.19 5.31 -21.14
CA ARG A 170 -10.32 5.96 -21.82
C ARG A 170 -10.05 7.42 -22.11
N ALA A 171 -10.82 7.95 -23.06
CA ALA A 171 -10.87 9.39 -23.29
C ALA A 171 -11.22 10.14 -21.99
N GLY A 172 -10.50 11.23 -21.72
CA GLY A 172 -10.64 11.99 -20.48
C GLY A 172 -9.79 11.48 -19.30
N SER A 173 -9.14 10.32 -19.44
CA SER A 173 -8.21 9.77 -18.44
C SER A 173 -6.75 9.82 -18.90
N ARG A 174 -5.84 9.92 -17.94
CA ARG A 174 -4.39 9.76 -18.12
C ARG A 174 -3.90 8.76 -17.08
N ASN A 175 -3.26 7.69 -17.53
CA ASN A 175 -2.66 6.67 -16.67
C ASN A 175 -1.16 6.69 -16.91
N LEU A 176 -0.42 7.06 -15.88
CA LEU A 176 1.03 7.24 -15.90
C LEU A 176 1.67 6.30 -14.89
N VAL A 177 2.81 5.71 -15.26
CA VAL A 177 3.66 4.95 -14.33
C VAL A 177 4.99 5.69 -14.20
N ALA A 178 5.29 6.20 -13.01
CA ALA A 178 6.56 6.83 -12.69
C ALA A 178 7.54 5.76 -12.19
N LEU A 179 8.73 5.73 -12.78
CA LEU A 179 9.84 4.87 -12.40
C LEU A 179 10.96 5.71 -11.81
N PHE A 180 11.17 5.60 -10.51
CA PHE A 180 12.21 6.31 -9.78
C PHE A 180 13.41 5.39 -9.52
N ASN A 181 14.54 5.72 -10.14
CA ASN A 181 15.81 5.08 -9.88
C ASN A 181 16.71 6.01 -9.02
N PRO A 182 16.74 5.83 -7.69
CA PRO A 182 17.61 6.62 -6.80
C PRO A 182 19.08 6.19 -6.85
N PHE A 183 19.41 5.10 -7.56
CA PHE A 183 20.75 4.52 -7.57
C PHE A 183 21.63 5.15 -8.64
N PRO A 184 22.96 5.12 -8.49
CA PRO A 184 23.87 5.69 -9.50
C PRO A 184 23.89 4.87 -10.81
N GLY A 185 23.62 3.57 -10.75
CA GLY A 185 23.57 2.70 -11.92
C GLY A 185 22.22 2.76 -12.63
N GLU A 186 22.21 2.53 -13.94
CA GLU A 186 20.97 2.37 -14.70
C GLU A 186 20.23 1.08 -14.30
N ALA A 187 18.91 1.12 -14.44
CA ALA A 187 18.04 -0.04 -14.36
C ALA A 187 17.43 -0.30 -15.74
N THR A 188 17.09 -1.56 -16.01
CA THR A 188 16.40 -1.94 -17.25
C THR A 188 15.09 -2.62 -16.89
N VAL A 189 13.99 -2.21 -17.52
CA VAL A 189 12.66 -2.72 -17.20
C VAL A 189 11.89 -3.21 -18.41
N ASP A 190 10.95 -4.11 -18.17
CA ASP A 190 9.90 -4.50 -19.08
C ASP A 190 8.54 -4.11 -18.55
N PHE A 191 7.64 -3.77 -19.46
CA PHE A 191 6.22 -3.63 -19.16
C PHE A 191 5.42 -4.75 -19.81
N ALA A 192 4.47 -5.28 -19.06
CA ALA A 192 3.37 -6.09 -19.58
C ALA A 192 2.05 -5.47 -19.13
N PHE A 193 1.08 -5.47 -20.03
CA PHE A 193 -0.27 -4.98 -19.76
C PHE A 193 -1.27 -6.10 -19.96
N ASP A 194 -2.31 -6.14 -19.13
CA ASP A 194 -3.52 -6.88 -19.42
C ASP A 194 -4.71 -5.93 -19.54
N THR A 195 -5.57 -6.20 -20.52
CA THR A 195 -6.77 -5.40 -20.79
C THR A 195 -7.96 -6.29 -21.08
N GLU A 196 -9.15 -5.70 -21.20
CA GLU A 196 -10.37 -6.39 -21.59
C GLU A 196 -10.25 -7.20 -22.89
N ASP A 197 -9.43 -6.76 -23.83
CA ASP A 197 -9.27 -7.42 -25.14
C ASP A 197 -8.10 -8.39 -25.22
N GLY A 198 -7.21 -8.43 -24.23
CA GLY A 198 -5.93 -9.13 -24.40
C GLY A 198 -4.77 -8.59 -23.58
N ALA A 199 -3.79 -9.48 -23.37
CA ALA A 199 -2.46 -9.11 -22.88
C ALA A 199 -1.64 -8.42 -23.99
N ARG A 200 -0.76 -7.49 -23.61
CA ARG A 200 0.10 -6.73 -24.51
C ARG A 200 1.49 -6.57 -23.90
N THR A 201 2.53 -6.77 -24.71
CA THR A 201 3.94 -6.54 -24.36
C THR A 201 4.60 -5.66 -25.43
N PRO A 202 4.37 -4.34 -25.41
CA PRO A 202 4.88 -3.43 -26.44
C PRO A 202 6.42 -3.48 -26.52
N GLN A 203 6.96 -3.70 -27.72
CA GLN A 203 8.39 -3.87 -27.93
C GLN A 203 9.22 -2.68 -27.44
N GLN A 204 8.70 -1.45 -27.58
CA GLN A 204 9.36 -0.23 -27.12
C GLN A 204 9.52 -0.14 -25.59
N LEU A 205 8.76 -0.94 -24.84
CA LEU A 205 8.88 -1.04 -23.38
C LEU A 205 9.53 -2.35 -22.93
N GLN A 206 10.13 -3.13 -23.83
CA GLN A 206 10.95 -4.29 -23.47
C GLN A 206 12.41 -3.85 -23.40
N GLY A 207 13.03 -3.99 -22.24
CA GLY A 207 14.40 -3.51 -22.02
C GLY A 207 14.52 -1.99 -21.94
N MET A 208 13.47 -1.28 -21.54
CA MET A 208 13.50 0.17 -21.38
C MET A 208 14.50 0.57 -20.30
N VAL A 209 15.41 1.49 -20.61
CA VAL A 209 16.43 1.98 -19.67
C VAL A 209 15.85 3.08 -18.78
N VAL A 210 16.07 2.96 -17.47
CA VAL A 210 15.81 3.98 -16.46
C VAL A 210 17.16 4.42 -15.91
N PRO A 211 17.70 5.58 -16.32
CA PRO A 211 19.03 6.00 -15.89
C PRO A 211 19.12 6.18 -14.37
N GLY A 212 20.33 6.09 -13.84
CA GLY A 212 20.58 6.34 -12.43
C GLY A 212 20.30 7.78 -12.02
N GLY A 213 19.82 7.97 -10.79
CA GLY A 213 19.49 9.28 -10.21
C GLY A 213 18.35 10.02 -10.94
N ARG A 214 17.41 9.29 -11.55
CA ARG A 214 16.34 9.90 -12.36
C ARG A 214 14.97 9.31 -12.08
N VAL A 215 13.97 10.12 -12.39
CA VAL A 215 12.61 9.65 -12.63
C VAL A 215 12.35 9.58 -14.13
N VAL A 216 11.65 8.55 -14.56
CA VAL A 216 11.14 8.39 -15.93
C VAL A 216 9.65 8.10 -15.83
N VAL A 217 8.82 8.84 -16.56
CA VAL A 217 7.36 8.65 -16.55
C VAL A 217 6.89 8.06 -17.87
N VAL A 218 6.19 6.93 -17.79
CA VAL A 218 5.60 6.24 -18.94
C VAL A 218 4.11 6.60 -19.01
N ASP A 219 3.70 7.20 -20.13
CA ASP A 219 2.27 7.39 -20.45
C ASP A 219 1.71 6.09 -21.04
N VAL A 220 0.93 5.36 -20.22
CA VAL A 220 0.30 4.10 -20.63
C VAL A 220 -0.73 4.36 -21.72
N GLY A 221 -1.44 5.48 -21.68
CA GLY A 221 -2.48 5.83 -22.65
C GLY A 221 -1.94 6.12 -24.05
N ALA A 222 -0.66 6.51 -24.17
CA ALA A 222 0.02 6.68 -25.45
C ALA A 222 0.36 5.34 -26.15
N ILE A 223 0.30 4.23 -25.42
CA ILE A 223 0.79 2.91 -25.87
C ILE A 223 -0.37 1.91 -25.93
N VAL A 224 -1.19 1.89 -24.87
CA VAL A 224 -2.39 1.07 -24.72
C VAL A 224 -3.58 2.02 -24.73
N THR A 225 -4.00 2.41 -25.93
CA THR A 225 -5.00 3.47 -26.12
C THR A 225 -6.42 2.99 -25.86
N LEU A 226 -7.25 3.84 -25.24
CA LEU A 226 -8.72 3.68 -25.17
C LEU A 226 -9.15 2.32 -24.62
N ARG A 227 -8.72 1.99 -23.40
CA ARG A 227 -9.12 0.78 -22.70
C ARG A 227 -9.87 1.10 -21.42
N GLU A 228 -10.95 0.36 -21.18
CA GLU A 228 -11.72 0.44 -19.94
C GLU A 228 -10.87 -0.05 -18.75
N ARG A 229 -10.12 -1.14 -18.96
CA ARG A 229 -9.28 -1.78 -17.94
C ARG A 229 -7.85 -1.96 -18.44
N VAL A 230 -6.90 -1.54 -17.62
CA VAL A 230 -5.47 -1.79 -17.85
C VAL A 230 -4.81 -2.18 -16.54
N SER A 231 -4.46 -3.46 -16.39
CA SER A 231 -3.51 -3.89 -15.37
C SER A 231 -2.10 -3.78 -15.91
N THR A 232 -1.16 -3.30 -15.10
CA THR A 232 0.24 -3.10 -15.49
C THR A 232 1.16 -3.92 -14.60
N THR A 233 2.10 -4.63 -15.21
CA THR A 233 3.23 -5.28 -14.53
C THR A 233 4.52 -4.66 -15.03
N VAL A 234 5.39 -4.27 -14.10
CA VAL A 234 6.74 -3.79 -14.40
C VAL A 234 7.75 -4.75 -13.80
N THR A 235 8.59 -5.33 -14.65
CA THR A 235 9.65 -6.25 -14.25
C THR A 235 11.00 -5.60 -14.51
N VAL A 236 11.84 -5.48 -13.48
CA VAL A 236 13.19 -4.95 -13.59
C VAL A 236 14.15 -6.10 -13.91
N ARG A 237 14.76 -6.08 -15.10
CA ARG A 237 15.76 -7.07 -15.55
C ARG A 237 17.11 -6.87 -14.86
N ILE A 238 17.52 -5.62 -14.72
CA ILE A 238 18.81 -5.22 -14.15
C ILE A 238 18.58 -4.10 -13.15
N GLY A 239 19.15 -4.24 -11.96
CA GLY A 239 19.03 -3.27 -10.89
C GLY A 239 17.73 -3.43 -10.09
N ARG A 240 17.23 -2.31 -9.57
CA ARG A 240 16.00 -2.20 -8.79
C ARG A 240 15.57 -0.74 -8.80
N LEU A 241 14.28 -0.48 -8.70
CA LEU A 241 13.74 0.88 -8.70
C LEU A 241 12.44 0.95 -7.89
N ILE A 242 11.81 2.11 -7.85
CA ILE A 242 10.50 2.33 -7.25
C ILE A 242 9.51 2.71 -8.34
N ALA A 243 8.32 2.09 -8.33
CA ALA A 243 7.26 2.40 -9.27
C ALA A 243 5.96 2.82 -8.56
N GLU A 244 5.41 3.93 -9.00
CA GLU A 244 4.10 4.44 -8.58
C GLU A 244 3.25 4.71 -9.81
N GLN A 245 1.95 4.44 -9.72
CA GLN A 245 0.99 4.77 -10.76
C GLN A 245 0.23 6.03 -10.34
N ILE A 246 0.08 6.97 -11.27
CA ILE A 246 -0.83 8.11 -11.13
C ILE A 246 -1.91 8.02 -12.21
N GLN A 247 -3.17 8.11 -11.79
CA GLN A 247 -4.29 8.23 -12.72
C GLN A 247 -5.07 9.52 -12.47
N THR A 248 -5.30 10.29 -13.53
CA THR A 248 -6.26 11.40 -13.55
C THR A 248 -7.43 11.06 -14.45
N SER A 249 -8.60 11.55 -14.09
CA SER A 249 -9.80 11.52 -14.94
C SER A 249 -10.54 12.84 -14.83
N ASP A 250 -10.93 13.41 -15.96
CA ASP A 250 -11.58 14.72 -16.03
C ASP A 250 -13.10 14.66 -15.75
N GLY A 251 -13.69 13.47 -15.70
CA GLY A 251 -15.12 13.22 -15.48
C GLY A 251 -16.02 13.50 -16.70
N ARG A 252 -15.45 13.75 -17.89
CA ARG A 252 -16.25 13.92 -19.13
C ARG A 252 -16.77 12.57 -19.61
N ALA A 253 -17.79 12.59 -20.47
CA ALA A 253 -18.42 11.37 -21.00
C ALA A 253 -18.88 10.38 -19.90
N ASN A 254 -19.42 10.89 -18.79
CA ASN A 254 -19.89 10.12 -17.63
C ASN A 254 -18.81 9.22 -16.98
N SER A 255 -17.53 9.60 -17.09
CA SER A 255 -16.44 8.96 -16.36
C SER A 255 -16.31 9.47 -14.92
N GLU A 256 -15.55 8.72 -14.13
CA GLU A 256 -15.07 9.11 -12.82
C GLU A 256 -14.26 10.42 -12.92
N GLN A 257 -14.33 11.29 -11.92
CA GLN A 257 -13.53 12.50 -11.82
C GLN A 257 -12.57 12.37 -10.65
N GLY A 258 -11.27 12.62 -10.87
CA GLY A 258 -10.32 12.62 -9.76
C GLY A 258 -8.86 12.57 -10.16
N LEU A 259 -8.01 12.54 -9.13
CA LEU A 259 -6.59 12.20 -9.18
C LEU A 259 -6.37 11.12 -8.13
N THR A 260 -5.71 10.02 -8.51
CA THR A 260 -5.27 8.98 -7.59
C THR A 260 -3.80 8.65 -7.84
N ALA A 261 -3.08 8.30 -6.78
CA ALA A 261 -1.75 7.75 -6.86
C ALA A 261 -1.61 6.55 -5.91
N VAL A 262 -0.95 5.50 -6.41
CA VAL A 262 -0.77 4.26 -5.67
C VAL A 262 0.63 3.71 -5.88
N LEU A 263 1.27 3.31 -4.78
CA LEU A 263 2.49 2.52 -4.82
C LEU A 263 2.18 1.12 -5.33
N GLY A 264 2.95 0.64 -6.31
CA GLY A 264 2.73 -0.71 -6.84
C GLY A 264 3.03 -1.78 -5.79
N ALA A 265 2.28 -2.88 -5.85
CA ALA A 265 2.63 -4.05 -5.04
C ALA A 265 3.95 -4.63 -5.50
N THR A 266 4.83 -4.99 -4.56
CA THR A 266 6.15 -5.55 -4.83
C THR A 266 6.22 -7.06 -4.59
N SER A 267 5.17 -7.62 -4.02
CA SER A 267 4.99 -9.06 -3.83
C SER A 267 3.54 -9.45 -4.09
N THR A 268 3.37 -10.75 -4.25
CA THR A 268 2.10 -11.42 -4.48
C THR A 268 1.69 -12.17 -3.22
N SER A 269 0.40 -12.41 -3.06
CA SER A 269 -0.14 -13.17 -1.93
C SER A 269 -1.41 -13.89 -2.36
N PRO A 270 -1.72 -15.08 -1.79
CA PRO A 270 -3.00 -15.73 -2.01
C PRO A 270 -4.15 -15.01 -1.31
N ILE A 271 -3.87 -14.10 -0.36
CA ILE A 271 -4.88 -13.39 0.42
C ILE A 271 -4.53 -11.91 0.49
N TRP A 272 -5.51 -11.05 0.18
CA TRP A 272 -5.42 -9.60 0.28
C TRP A 272 -6.63 -9.07 1.03
N THR A 273 -6.40 -8.22 2.03
CA THR A 273 -7.46 -7.65 2.89
C THR A 273 -7.63 -6.17 2.62
N PHE A 274 -8.88 -5.71 2.54
CA PHE A 274 -9.25 -4.30 2.43
C PHE A 274 -10.04 -3.91 3.68
N PRO A 275 -9.36 -3.53 4.77
CA PRO A 275 -10.02 -3.21 6.03
C PRO A 275 -10.92 -1.97 5.90
N VAL A 276 -10.60 -1.07 4.97
CA VAL A 276 -11.46 0.06 4.64
C VAL A 276 -12.22 -0.19 3.34
N ALA A 277 -13.46 -0.63 3.49
CA ALA A 277 -14.52 -0.34 2.54
C ALA A 277 -15.66 0.40 3.29
N THR A 278 -16.12 1.51 2.71
CA THR A 278 -17.24 2.25 3.27
C THR A 278 -18.55 1.62 2.81
N ALA A 279 -19.67 2.07 3.38
CA ALA A 279 -20.98 1.70 2.87
C ALA A 279 -21.07 2.05 1.37
N ALA A 280 -21.66 1.15 0.58
CA ALA A 280 -21.74 1.32 -0.86
C ALA A 280 -22.60 2.56 -1.17
N SER A 281 -21.99 3.62 -1.69
CA SER A 281 -22.75 4.81 -2.09
C SER A 281 -23.43 4.56 -3.43
N THR A 282 -24.58 5.20 -3.66
CA THR A 282 -25.22 5.20 -4.99
C THR A 282 -24.52 6.13 -5.98
N SER A 283 -23.52 6.88 -5.54
CA SER A 283 -22.87 7.95 -6.30
C SER A 283 -21.45 7.62 -6.74
N ALA A 284 -20.89 6.49 -6.30
CA ALA A 284 -19.55 6.05 -6.65
C ALA A 284 -19.54 4.58 -7.12
N ARG A 285 -18.74 4.32 -8.15
CA ARG A 285 -18.43 2.97 -8.60
C ARG A 285 -17.35 2.38 -7.70
N GLU A 286 -17.53 1.13 -7.29
CA GLU A 286 -16.56 0.39 -6.49
C GLU A 286 -16.20 -0.91 -7.20
N ILE A 287 -14.93 -1.06 -7.55
CA ILE A 287 -14.42 -2.21 -8.29
C ILE A 287 -13.27 -2.83 -7.49
N VAL A 288 -13.21 -4.15 -7.46
CA VAL A 288 -12.01 -4.89 -7.07
C VAL A 288 -11.36 -5.46 -8.33
N SER A 289 -10.14 -5.05 -8.60
CA SER A 289 -9.28 -5.56 -9.67
C SER A 289 -8.35 -6.64 -9.12
N ILE A 290 -8.29 -7.78 -9.80
CA ILE A 290 -7.49 -8.94 -9.41
C ILE A 290 -6.56 -9.27 -10.56
N LEU A 291 -5.26 -9.31 -10.30
CA LEU A 291 -4.24 -9.77 -11.24
C LEU A 291 -3.73 -11.14 -10.80
N ASN A 292 -3.91 -12.15 -11.66
CA ASN A 292 -3.25 -13.44 -11.50
C ASN A 292 -1.85 -13.34 -12.08
N THR A 293 -0.84 -13.49 -11.23
CA THR A 293 0.58 -13.42 -11.64
C THR A 293 1.17 -14.78 -11.98
N GLY A 294 0.44 -15.86 -11.69
CA GLY A 294 0.85 -17.23 -11.92
C GLY A 294 0.65 -17.71 -13.36
N ASP A 295 1.19 -18.91 -13.62
CA ASP A 295 1.19 -19.57 -14.92
C ASP A 295 0.01 -20.55 -15.12
N SER A 296 -0.91 -20.60 -14.16
CA SER A 296 -2.14 -21.39 -14.22
C SER A 296 -3.35 -20.49 -13.97
N ASP A 297 -4.48 -20.85 -14.57
CA ASP A 297 -5.77 -20.25 -14.23
C ASP A 297 -6.07 -20.50 -12.75
N THR A 298 -6.70 -19.54 -12.08
CA THR A 298 -7.05 -19.63 -10.65
C THR A 298 -8.45 -19.09 -10.41
N GLU A 299 -9.10 -19.67 -9.42
CA GLU A 299 -10.36 -19.17 -8.88
C GLU A 299 -10.09 -18.27 -7.67
N VAL A 300 -10.66 -17.07 -7.70
CA VAL A 300 -10.55 -16.07 -6.63
C VAL A 300 -11.92 -15.79 -6.04
N GLN A 301 -12.01 -15.88 -4.71
CA GLN A 301 -13.18 -15.47 -3.95
C GLN A 301 -12.98 -14.06 -3.41
N VAL A 302 -13.96 -13.20 -3.65
CA VAL A 302 -14.08 -11.88 -3.01
C VAL A 302 -15.17 -12.01 -1.93
N GLU A 303 -14.73 -12.06 -0.68
CA GLU A 303 -15.58 -12.17 0.50
C GLU A 303 -15.93 -10.76 1.00
N VAL A 304 -17.22 -10.46 1.12
CA VAL A 304 -17.72 -9.20 1.65
C VAL A 304 -18.15 -9.40 3.10
N GLN A 305 -17.39 -8.84 4.03
CA GLN A 305 -17.65 -8.92 5.46
C GLN A 305 -18.43 -7.68 5.89
N LEU A 306 -19.72 -7.84 6.21
CA LEU A 306 -20.57 -6.74 6.69
C LEU A 306 -20.26 -6.40 8.15
N ASP A 307 -20.29 -5.11 8.49
CA ASP A 307 -20.25 -4.66 9.87
C ASP A 307 -21.50 -5.18 10.61
N ASP A 308 -21.34 -5.62 11.86
CA ASP A 308 -22.39 -6.27 12.65
C ASP A 308 -23.16 -7.37 11.87
N PRO A 309 -22.49 -8.47 11.49
CA PRO A 309 -23.08 -9.51 10.66
C PRO A 309 -24.24 -10.25 11.34
N ALA A 310 -24.33 -10.20 12.68
CA ALA A 310 -25.47 -10.75 13.42
C ALA A 310 -26.78 -10.04 13.07
N THR A 311 -26.72 -8.74 12.78
CA THR A 311 -27.86 -7.92 12.37
C THR A 311 -28.00 -7.85 10.85
N ASN A 312 -26.88 -7.69 10.13
CA ASN A 312 -26.89 -7.39 8.70
C ASN A 312 -26.80 -8.64 7.81
N GLY A 313 -26.64 -9.83 8.40
CA GLY A 313 -26.53 -11.09 7.68
C GLY A 313 -25.16 -11.30 7.04
N SER A 314 -25.13 -12.14 6.01
CA SER A 314 -23.92 -12.48 5.26
C SER A 314 -24.14 -12.30 3.76
N VAL A 315 -23.04 -12.05 3.04
CA VAL A 315 -23.03 -11.96 1.59
C VAL A 315 -22.30 -13.20 1.06
N GLU A 316 -22.93 -13.92 0.14
CA GLU A 316 -22.27 -15.05 -0.52
C GLU A 316 -20.99 -14.57 -1.24
N PRO A 317 -19.84 -15.24 -1.07
CA PRO A 317 -18.61 -14.87 -1.73
C PRO A 317 -18.76 -14.81 -3.25
N PHE A 318 -18.13 -13.81 -3.85
CA PHE A 318 -18.12 -13.69 -5.30
C PHE A 318 -16.98 -14.52 -5.86
N VAL A 319 -17.32 -15.48 -6.73
CA VAL A 319 -16.34 -16.36 -7.37
C VAL A 319 -15.94 -15.76 -8.72
N VAL A 320 -14.65 -15.54 -8.92
CA VAL A 320 -14.07 -14.94 -10.13
C VAL A 320 -12.99 -15.87 -10.68
N GLN A 321 -13.14 -16.30 -11.93
CA GLN A 321 -12.10 -17.03 -12.63
C GLN A 321 -11.09 -16.04 -13.24
N VAL A 322 -9.81 -16.21 -12.93
CA VAL A 322 -8.74 -15.34 -13.41
C VAL A 322 -7.70 -16.19 -14.14
N ALA A 323 -7.71 -16.09 -15.46
CA ALA A 323 -6.78 -16.83 -16.30
C ALA A 323 -5.30 -16.49 -15.99
N SER A 324 -4.39 -17.41 -16.29
CA SER A 324 -2.96 -17.25 -16.05
C SER A 324 -2.44 -15.93 -16.64
N ARG A 325 -1.70 -15.12 -15.86
CA ARG A 325 -1.14 -13.83 -16.29
C ARG A 325 -2.19 -12.82 -16.82
N ARG A 326 -3.46 -12.99 -16.47
CA ARG A 326 -4.56 -12.08 -16.82
C ARG A 326 -5.11 -11.42 -15.56
N SER A 327 -5.96 -10.43 -15.78
CA SER A 327 -6.69 -9.74 -14.72
C SER A 327 -8.20 -9.81 -14.94
N ALA A 328 -8.92 -9.75 -13.83
CA ALA A 328 -10.37 -9.69 -13.79
C ALA A 328 -10.80 -8.54 -12.87
N GLN A 329 -12.03 -8.08 -13.05
CA GLN A 329 -12.64 -7.05 -12.22
C GLN A 329 -14.02 -7.47 -11.77
N ILE A 330 -14.40 -7.02 -10.59
CA ILE A 330 -15.74 -7.19 -10.06
C ILE A 330 -16.30 -5.88 -9.54
N ASP A 331 -17.51 -5.54 -9.98
CA ASP A 331 -18.22 -4.32 -9.57
C ASP A 331 -19.04 -4.62 -8.32
N LEU A 332 -18.52 -4.20 -7.16
CA LEU A 332 -19.19 -4.36 -5.87
C LEU A 332 -20.11 -3.19 -5.52
N GLY A 333 -20.07 -2.09 -6.29
CA GLY A 333 -20.91 -0.92 -6.02
C GLY A 333 -22.35 -1.09 -6.51
N SER A 334 -22.51 -1.86 -7.59
CA SER A 334 -23.81 -2.09 -8.25
C SER A 334 -24.49 -3.41 -7.87
N ASP A 335 -23.81 -4.34 -7.20
CA ASP A 335 -24.39 -5.65 -6.86
C ASP A 335 -25.46 -5.54 -5.76
N PRO A 336 -26.69 -6.03 -5.99
CA PRO A 336 -27.83 -5.89 -5.08
C PRO A 336 -27.72 -6.74 -3.81
N ARG A 337 -26.82 -7.73 -3.76
CA ARG A 337 -26.61 -8.56 -2.56
C ARG A 337 -25.94 -7.78 -1.43
N ILE A 338 -25.35 -6.62 -1.72
CA ILE A 338 -24.60 -5.82 -0.76
C ILE A 338 -25.50 -4.66 -0.29
N PRO A 339 -25.86 -4.61 1.02
CA PRO A 339 -26.63 -3.51 1.56
C PRO A 339 -25.88 -2.17 1.46
N LYS A 340 -26.51 -1.17 0.84
CA LYS A 340 -25.88 0.16 0.58
C LYS A 340 -25.65 1.00 1.83
N SER A 341 -26.38 0.74 2.91
CA SER A 341 -26.28 1.49 4.17
C SER A 341 -25.34 0.89 5.20
N VAL A 342 -24.73 -0.27 4.91
CA VAL A 342 -23.94 -1.05 5.87
C VAL A 342 -22.47 -0.94 5.51
N GLY A 343 -21.64 -0.58 6.49
CA GLY A 343 -20.19 -0.61 6.33
C GLY A 343 -19.69 -2.04 6.13
N ARG A 344 -18.58 -2.20 5.41
CA ARG A 344 -18.05 -3.53 5.05
C ARG A 344 -16.54 -3.53 4.93
N TRP A 345 -15.92 -4.69 4.96
CA TRP A 345 -14.53 -4.87 4.60
C TRP A 345 -14.41 -6.11 3.70
N LEU A 346 -13.29 -6.23 2.99
CA LEU A 346 -13.14 -7.26 1.96
C LEU A 346 -11.96 -8.17 2.26
N ILE A 347 -12.13 -9.45 1.98
CA ILE A 347 -11.04 -10.42 1.86
C ILE A 347 -11.08 -10.96 0.44
N VAL A 348 -9.97 -10.84 -0.28
CA VAL A 348 -9.79 -11.39 -1.63
C VAL A 348 -8.82 -12.56 -1.51
N ARG A 349 -9.27 -13.75 -1.89
CA ARG A 349 -8.54 -15.01 -1.67
C ARG A 349 -8.55 -15.90 -2.90
N SER A 350 -7.38 -16.37 -3.35
CA SER A 350 -7.29 -17.50 -4.28
C SER A 350 -7.66 -18.81 -3.56
N THR A 351 -8.55 -19.63 -4.13
CA THR A 351 -9.03 -20.87 -3.47
C THR A 351 -8.01 -22.01 -3.50
N ASP A 352 -7.10 -21.99 -4.47
CA ASP A 352 -6.00 -22.94 -4.67
C ASP A 352 -4.65 -22.47 -4.09
N GLY A 353 -4.61 -21.29 -3.48
CA GLY A 353 -3.38 -20.67 -2.97
C GLY A 353 -2.50 -20.00 -4.04
N ALA A 354 -3.02 -19.76 -5.24
CA ALA A 354 -2.31 -19.04 -6.29
C ALA A 354 -1.90 -17.61 -5.88
N GLN A 355 -0.80 -17.16 -6.47
CA GLN A 355 -0.24 -15.84 -6.21
C GLN A 355 -0.98 -14.77 -7.02
N ILE A 356 -1.76 -13.94 -6.32
CA ILE A 356 -2.51 -12.84 -6.92
C ILE A 356 -2.05 -11.49 -6.36
N VAL A 357 -2.47 -10.42 -7.03
CA VAL A 357 -2.43 -9.04 -6.50
C VAL A 357 -3.82 -8.45 -6.63
N ALA A 358 -4.33 -7.86 -5.55
CA ALA A 358 -5.66 -7.25 -5.55
C ALA A 358 -5.58 -5.76 -5.21
N GLU A 359 -6.35 -4.97 -5.93
CA GLU A 359 -6.49 -3.54 -5.72
C GLU A 359 -7.96 -3.14 -5.81
N ARG A 360 -8.37 -2.19 -4.96
CA ARG A 360 -9.73 -1.66 -4.95
C ARG A 360 -9.72 -0.26 -5.52
N SER A 361 -10.61 0.01 -6.47
CA SER A 361 -10.85 1.36 -6.98
C SER A 361 -12.24 1.86 -6.60
N VAL A 362 -12.30 3.09 -6.09
CA VAL A 362 -13.56 3.82 -5.88
C VAL A 362 -13.51 5.10 -6.68
N GLY A 363 -14.54 5.37 -7.47
CA GLY A 363 -14.62 6.58 -8.28
C GLY A 363 -16.03 7.15 -8.38
N ALA A 364 -16.17 8.45 -8.17
CA ALA A 364 -17.43 9.18 -8.32
C ALA A 364 -17.45 9.95 -9.66
N THR A 365 -18.61 10.03 -10.29
CA THR A 365 -18.80 10.87 -11.50
C THR A 365 -18.94 12.35 -11.11
N ARG A 366 -18.79 13.27 -12.08
CA ARG A 366 -18.96 14.72 -11.84
C ARG A 366 -20.34 15.09 -11.28
N THR A 367 -21.37 14.29 -11.54
CA THR A 367 -22.75 14.55 -11.07
C THR A 367 -22.97 14.14 -9.62
N ALA A 368 -22.03 13.43 -9.00
CA ALA A 368 -22.06 13.14 -7.58
C ALA A 368 -21.84 14.42 -6.75
N THR A 369 -22.44 14.49 -5.57
CA THR A 369 -22.31 15.61 -4.61
C THR A 369 -20.88 15.79 -4.06
N GLY A 370 -19.96 14.89 -4.42
CA GLY A 370 -18.52 15.02 -4.27
C GLY A 370 -17.83 14.12 -5.29
N GLY A 371 -16.89 14.69 -6.07
CA GLY A 371 -16.04 13.93 -6.98
C GLY A 371 -14.88 13.26 -6.24
N GLY A 372 -14.23 12.28 -6.85
CA GLY A 372 -13.07 11.62 -6.26
C GLY A 372 -12.75 10.33 -6.99
N LEU A 373 -11.46 10.02 -7.05
CA LEU A 373 -10.94 8.75 -7.55
C LEU A 373 -9.90 8.27 -6.55
N SER A 374 -9.97 7.01 -6.16
CA SER A 374 -9.03 6.40 -5.23
C SER A 374 -8.74 4.96 -5.66
N PHE A 375 -7.45 4.64 -5.78
CA PHE A 375 -6.94 3.28 -5.84
C PHE A 375 -6.34 2.95 -4.47
N THR A 376 -6.64 1.75 -3.98
CA THR A 376 -6.14 1.24 -2.71
C THR A 376 -5.62 -0.16 -2.94
N MET A 377 -4.30 -0.34 -2.79
CA MET A 377 -3.70 -1.65 -2.78
C MET A 377 -4.20 -2.43 -1.55
N GLY A 378 -4.55 -3.71 -1.71
CA GLY A 378 -4.91 -4.53 -0.56
C GLY A 378 -3.71 -4.74 0.38
N VAL A 379 -3.97 -5.21 1.58
CA VAL A 379 -2.91 -5.56 2.54
C VAL A 379 -2.73 -7.09 2.56
N PRO A 380 -1.56 -7.63 2.19
CA PRO A 380 -1.33 -9.06 2.07
C PRO A 380 -0.94 -9.76 3.39
N LEU A 381 -0.94 -9.02 4.51
CA LEU A 381 -0.50 -9.52 5.83
C LEU A 381 -1.31 -8.92 6.97
N ALA A 382 -1.23 -9.56 8.13
CA ALA A 382 -1.70 -9.04 9.41
C ALA A 382 -0.50 -8.83 10.35
N ALA A 383 -0.55 -7.82 11.20
CA ALA A 383 0.50 -7.49 12.15
C ALA A 383 -0.07 -6.99 13.47
N THR A 384 0.74 -7.06 14.53
CA THR A 384 0.39 -6.61 15.88
C THR A 384 0.76 -5.16 16.15
N HIS A 385 1.50 -4.51 15.24
CA HIS A 385 1.92 -3.12 15.38
C HIS A 385 1.87 -2.42 14.02
N TRP A 386 1.13 -1.31 13.97
CA TRP A 386 0.95 -0.48 12.79
C TRP A 386 1.25 0.97 13.11
N LEU A 387 1.99 1.63 12.22
CA LEU A 387 2.20 3.07 12.23
C LEU A 387 1.62 3.65 10.94
N GLY A 388 0.96 4.80 11.03
CA GLY A 388 0.40 5.47 9.86
C GLY A 388 0.44 6.99 9.98
N THR A 389 0.63 7.64 8.84
CA THR A 389 0.65 9.10 8.72
C THR A 389 -0.74 9.61 8.37
N ILE A 390 -1.29 10.53 9.16
CA ILE A 390 -2.49 11.26 8.78
C ILE A 390 -2.02 12.49 8.00
N ALA A 391 -2.14 12.43 6.68
CA ALA A 391 -1.93 13.61 5.85
C ALA A 391 -3.06 14.60 6.15
N THR A 392 -2.79 15.52 7.07
CA THR A 392 -3.77 16.51 7.49
C THR A 392 -3.73 17.69 6.52
N THR A 393 -4.90 18.03 6.04
CA THR A 393 -5.12 19.33 5.39
C THR A 393 -6.20 20.07 6.16
N THR A 394 -6.14 21.40 6.13
CA THR A 394 -7.21 22.27 6.63
C THR A 394 -8.56 22.04 5.92
N GLU A 395 -8.60 21.16 4.92
CA GLU A 395 -9.71 20.85 4.02
C GLU A 395 -10.22 19.40 4.15
N VAL A 396 -9.83 18.62 5.18
CA VAL A 396 -10.32 17.23 5.33
C VAL A 396 -11.72 17.21 5.96
N SER A 397 -12.71 16.64 5.25
CA SER A 397 -14.07 16.44 5.79
C SER A 397 -14.18 15.20 6.70
N SER A 398 -13.40 14.14 6.47
CA SER A 398 -13.24 13.02 7.42
C SER A 398 -11.96 12.20 7.23
N SER A 399 -11.42 11.62 8.31
CA SER A 399 -10.31 10.66 8.26
C SER A 399 -10.70 9.44 9.08
N LEU A 400 -10.96 8.32 8.42
CA LEU A 400 -11.30 7.05 9.04
C LEU A 400 -10.09 6.13 9.08
N VAL A 401 -9.89 5.47 10.22
CA VAL A 401 -8.99 4.32 10.33
C VAL A 401 -9.82 3.11 10.67
N SER A 402 -9.59 2.02 9.94
CA SER A 402 -10.22 0.74 10.21
C SER A 402 -9.19 -0.30 10.63
N VAL A 403 -9.54 -1.07 11.66
CA VAL A 403 -8.76 -2.18 12.20
C VAL A 403 -9.61 -3.44 12.07
N ALA A 404 -9.29 -4.29 11.11
CA ALA A 404 -9.97 -5.56 10.89
C ALA A 404 -9.25 -6.70 11.61
N ASN A 405 -10.02 -7.57 12.26
CA ASN A 405 -9.53 -8.83 12.81
C ASN A 405 -9.87 -9.97 11.84
N PRO A 406 -8.92 -10.42 11.00
CA PRO A 406 -9.15 -11.49 10.04
C PRO A 406 -9.19 -12.88 10.68
N SER A 407 -8.95 -13.00 12.00
CA SER A 407 -9.02 -14.29 12.68
C SER A 407 -10.44 -14.84 12.64
N ALA A 408 -10.56 -16.15 12.45
CA ALA A 408 -11.83 -16.86 12.54
C ALA A 408 -12.18 -17.29 13.98
N THR A 409 -11.21 -17.25 14.90
CA THR A 409 -11.35 -17.86 16.24
C THR A 409 -10.92 -16.94 17.38
N GLU A 410 -9.99 -16.03 17.14
CA GLU A 410 -9.38 -15.23 18.20
C GLU A 410 -9.94 -13.80 18.22
N THR A 411 -10.19 -13.29 19.42
CA THR A 411 -10.55 -11.88 19.62
C THR A 411 -9.26 -11.07 19.74
N ALA A 412 -9.13 -9.98 18.98
CA ALA A 412 -8.02 -9.05 19.09
C ALA A 412 -8.36 -7.92 20.07
N THR A 413 -7.41 -7.55 20.91
CA THR A 413 -7.48 -6.40 21.80
C THR A 413 -6.55 -5.32 21.24
N VAL A 414 -7.10 -4.14 20.95
CA VAL A 414 -6.35 -3.06 20.27
C VAL A 414 -6.30 -1.78 21.09
N THR A 415 -5.13 -1.13 21.05
CA THR A 415 -4.90 0.23 21.53
C THR A 415 -4.59 1.12 20.34
N ILE A 416 -5.23 2.28 20.28
CA ILE A 416 -5.04 3.27 19.22
C ILE A 416 -4.62 4.59 19.86
N SER A 417 -3.45 5.08 19.48
CA SER A 417 -2.90 6.35 19.93
C SER A 417 -2.61 7.27 18.74
N THR A 418 -2.56 8.57 19.01
CA THR A 418 -2.21 9.60 18.02
C THR A 418 -1.01 10.39 18.49
N HIS A 419 -0.10 10.73 17.57
CA HIS A 419 1.05 11.58 17.84
C HIS A 419 0.81 12.95 17.22
N SER A 420 0.97 14.03 17.98
CA SER A 420 0.90 15.41 17.49
C SER A 420 1.47 16.38 18.52
N LYS A 421 2.15 17.43 18.04
CA LYS A 421 2.72 18.54 18.84
C LYS A 421 3.58 18.06 20.01
N GLY A 422 4.43 17.05 19.79
CA GLY A 422 5.31 16.53 20.84
C GLY A 422 4.64 15.63 21.87
N SER A 423 3.37 15.29 21.67
CA SER A 423 2.58 14.51 22.62
C SER A 423 1.97 13.27 21.99
N VAL A 424 1.80 12.23 22.80
CA VAL A 424 0.96 11.08 22.49
C VAL A 424 -0.39 11.30 23.15
N LEU A 425 -1.46 11.25 22.37
CA LEU A 425 -2.83 11.26 22.86
C LEU A 425 -3.47 9.91 22.56
N ASP A 426 -3.70 9.13 23.62
CA ASP A 426 -4.57 7.97 23.55
C ASP A 426 -6.01 8.44 23.29
N LEU A 427 -6.66 7.85 22.30
CA LEU A 427 -8.05 8.19 22.02
C LEU A 427 -8.91 7.72 23.21
N SER A 428 -9.76 8.58 23.76
CA SER A 428 -10.59 8.25 24.92
C SER A 428 -11.63 7.16 24.64
N THR A 429 -11.98 6.94 23.37
CA THR A 429 -12.72 5.77 22.86
C THR A 429 -11.86 4.51 22.73
N ALA A 430 -10.54 4.61 22.85
CA ALA A 430 -9.54 3.54 22.76
C ALA A 430 -8.98 3.14 24.15
N LYS A 431 -9.82 3.11 25.19
CA LYS A 431 -9.60 2.18 26.30
C LYS A 431 -9.74 0.77 25.72
N VAL A 432 -8.64 0.15 25.30
CA VAL A 432 -8.50 -1.31 25.04
C VAL A 432 -9.75 -1.90 24.36
N VAL A 433 -9.84 -1.77 23.04
CA VAL A 433 -11.04 -2.20 22.30
C VAL A 433 -10.91 -3.66 21.89
N ARG A 434 -11.92 -4.48 22.18
CA ARG A 434 -11.99 -5.88 21.74
C ARG A 434 -12.69 -5.95 20.38
N ILE A 435 -12.03 -6.58 19.41
CA ILE A 435 -12.54 -6.83 18.06
C ILE A 435 -12.72 -8.34 17.92
N ALA A 436 -13.96 -8.81 17.83
CA ALA A 436 -14.26 -10.23 17.72
C ALA A 436 -13.71 -10.83 16.40
N PRO A 437 -13.61 -12.16 16.29
CA PRO A 437 -13.23 -12.82 15.05
C PRO A 437 -14.12 -12.38 13.87
N GLY A 438 -13.53 -12.11 12.71
CA GLY A 438 -14.27 -11.70 11.51
C GLY A 438 -14.94 -10.32 11.61
N GLN A 439 -14.58 -9.49 12.58
CA GLN A 439 -15.11 -8.14 12.73
C GLN A 439 -14.04 -7.08 12.53
N ARG A 440 -14.47 -5.82 12.43
CA ARG A 440 -13.57 -4.66 12.41
C ARG A 440 -14.05 -3.56 13.34
N LEU A 441 -13.11 -2.72 13.74
CA LEU A 441 -13.36 -1.43 14.35
C LEU A 441 -13.14 -0.32 13.30
N VAL A 442 -13.99 0.70 13.29
CA VAL A 442 -13.79 1.92 12.51
C VAL A 442 -13.77 3.12 13.45
N VAL A 443 -12.71 3.92 13.38
CA VAL A 443 -12.52 5.11 14.20
C VAL A 443 -12.41 6.33 13.29
N ASN A 444 -13.21 7.35 13.56
CA ASN A 444 -13.03 8.65 12.92
C ASN A 444 -11.98 9.46 13.71
N LEU A 445 -10.83 9.67 13.08
CA LEU A 445 -9.73 10.42 13.66
C LEU A 445 -9.91 11.94 13.52
N ALA A 446 -10.81 12.42 12.65
CA ALA A 446 -10.97 13.85 12.37
C ALA A 446 -11.24 14.67 13.65
N SER A 447 -12.07 14.17 14.57
CA SER A 447 -12.35 14.84 15.84
C SER A 447 -11.11 14.92 16.74
N ALA A 448 -10.32 13.84 16.80
CA ALA A 448 -9.10 13.77 17.60
C ALA A 448 -7.93 14.59 17.02
N THR A 449 -7.97 14.84 15.72
CA THR A 449 -6.96 15.62 14.96
C THR A 449 -7.45 17.02 14.58
N THR A 450 -8.61 17.47 15.07
CA THR A 450 -9.15 18.80 14.75
C THR A 450 -8.12 19.87 15.16
N GLY A 451 -7.68 20.71 14.21
CA GLY A 451 -6.69 21.76 14.46
C GLY A 451 -5.25 21.27 14.71
N LYS A 452 -4.97 19.98 14.44
CA LYS A 452 -3.63 19.37 14.53
C LYS A 452 -3.17 19.02 13.12
N SER A 453 -2.31 19.85 12.54
CA SER A 453 -1.77 19.67 11.19
C SER A 453 -0.56 18.72 11.12
N ASP A 454 -0.25 18.02 12.22
CA ASP A 454 0.96 17.21 12.38
C ASP A 454 0.66 15.83 12.99
N ALA A 455 -0.50 15.27 12.68
CA ALA A 455 -1.00 14.06 13.33
C ALA A 455 -0.58 12.76 12.64
N SER A 456 -0.02 11.81 13.38
CA SER A 456 0.11 10.40 12.97
C SER A 456 -0.62 9.49 13.96
N PHE A 457 -0.74 8.20 13.64
CA PHE A 457 -1.36 7.22 14.54
C PHE A 457 -0.50 5.97 14.70
N GLU A 458 -0.66 5.33 15.85
CA GLU A 458 -0.09 4.04 16.16
C GLU A 458 -1.21 3.10 16.63
N ILE A 459 -1.16 1.85 16.17
CA ILE A 459 -2.08 0.78 16.59
C ILE A 459 -1.25 -0.39 17.08
N LYS A 460 -1.52 -0.80 18.32
CA LYS A 460 -0.93 -1.98 18.95
C LYS A 460 -2.03 -2.99 19.26
N ALA A 461 -1.77 -4.25 18.97
CA ALA A 461 -2.71 -5.35 19.18
C ALA A 461 -2.03 -6.56 19.82
N ASP A 462 -2.78 -7.31 20.63
CA ASP A 462 -2.31 -8.60 21.18
C ASP A 462 -2.38 -9.75 20.16
N GLN A 463 -3.16 -9.57 19.09
CA GLN A 463 -3.30 -10.49 17.96
C GLN A 463 -3.07 -9.77 16.62
N PRO A 464 -2.65 -10.50 15.56
CA PRO A 464 -2.49 -9.89 14.23
C PRO A 464 -3.80 -9.31 13.70
N VAL A 465 -3.78 -8.03 13.36
CA VAL A 465 -4.88 -7.29 12.73
C VAL A 465 -4.42 -6.68 11.41
N VAL A 466 -5.38 -6.27 10.58
CA VAL A 466 -5.12 -5.52 9.34
C VAL A 466 -5.64 -4.11 9.49
N VAL A 467 -4.78 -3.12 9.21
CA VAL A 467 -5.13 -1.71 9.35
C VAL A 467 -5.19 -1.04 7.99
N GLY A 468 -6.17 -0.18 7.79
CA GLY A 468 -6.22 0.71 6.63
C GLY A 468 -6.80 2.06 7.01
N GLN A 469 -6.52 3.03 6.16
CA GLN A 469 -6.98 4.40 6.33
C GLN A 469 -7.75 4.84 5.10
N TRP A 470 -8.78 5.65 5.32
CA TRP A 470 -9.49 6.35 4.26
C TRP A 470 -9.70 7.80 4.67
N ILE A 471 -9.49 8.68 3.70
CA ILE A 471 -9.57 10.12 3.90
C ILE A 471 -10.59 10.64 2.90
N ALA A 472 -11.66 11.24 3.41
CA ALA A 472 -12.58 12.04 2.62
C ALA A 472 -12.11 13.48 2.67
N LEU A 473 -11.99 14.07 1.50
CA LEU A 473 -11.47 15.41 1.31
C LEU A 473 -12.66 16.30 0.99
#